data_AF-A0AAW1NZI6-F1
#
_entry.id   AF-A0AAW1NZI6-F1
#
_cell.length_a   1.000
_cell.length_b   1.000
_cell.length_c   1.000
_cell.angle_alpha   90.00
_cell.angle_beta   90.00
_cell.angle_gamma   90.00
#
_symmetry.space_group_name_H-M   'P 1'
#
loop_
_entity.id
_entity.type
_entity.pdbx_description
1 polymer ?
#
loop_
_entity_poly.entity_id
_entity_poly.type
_entity_poly.pdbx_seq_one_letter_code
_entity_poly.pdbx_strand_id
1 'polypeptide(L)'
;MPLKDRDIITTEKLAENVHLSIKARTATAWAAAVPEEVWLNNVIPYACMNEERSEWRKNFSTVLQPLVQHAQSLTEAVFIINQRLWPIYKVHFEPDQTPAIMSPQQVWRAGHASCTGLSIFLVCALRAVGVPARVAGTAEWNTPTGGNHDWVEVWDDVWSFTGPAEYTPQGLNATWFFPEPAQRQVKGSRKHGIYATSWRPTPDGHFPLEWAWLDHSVHGLDVTEHYLHTQRPGLSALTS
;
A
#
# COMPACT_ATOMS: atom_id res chain seq x y z
N MET A 1 -8.85 12.47 11.49
CA MET A 1 -9.44 11.13 11.68
C MET A 1 -10.81 11.13 11.01
N PRO A 2 -11.19 10.11 10.23
CA PRO A 2 -12.55 9.95 9.72
C PRO A 2 -13.59 9.97 10.85
N LEU A 3 -14.73 10.62 10.64
CA LEU A 3 -15.79 10.73 11.66
C LEU A 3 -16.30 9.36 12.14
N LYS A 4 -16.37 8.37 11.24
CA LYS A 4 -16.80 7.00 11.56
C LYS A 4 -15.93 6.29 12.59
N ASP A 5 -14.67 6.70 12.72
CA ASP A 5 -13.71 6.06 13.62
C ASP A 5 -13.73 6.64 15.05
N ARG A 6 -14.47 7.75 15.26
CA ARG A 6 -14.51 8.48 16.55
C ARG A 6 -14.93 7.61 17.72
N ASP A 7 -15.91 6.75 17.51
CA ASP A 7 -16.49 5.91 18.57
C ASP A 7 -15.89 4.49 18.55
N ILE A 8 -14.91 4.23 17.67
CA ILE A 8 -14.23 2.94 17.49
C ILE A 8 -12.80 2.98 18.07
N ILE A 9 -12.08 4.09 17.85
CA ILE A 9 -10.68 4.23 18.23
C ILE A 9 -10.54 5.23 19.36
N THR A 10 -9.95 4.78 20.47
CA THR A 10 -9.72 5.65 21.64
C THR A 10 -8.55 6.60 21.41
N THR A 11 -8.53 7.71 22.15
CA THR A 11 -7.44 8.68 22.13
C THR A 11 -6.10 8.05 22.47
N GLU A 12 -6.07 7.09 23.40
CA GLU A 12 -4.86 6.38 23.82
C GLU A 12 -4.27 5.56 22.67
N LYS A 13 -5.13 4.87 21.90
CA LYS A 13 -4.69 4.08 20.73
C LYS A 13 -4.18 4.98 19.60
N LEU A 14 -4.82 6.13 19.37
CA LEU A 14 -4.32 7.12 18.41
C LEU A 14 -2.96 7.67 18.83
N ALA A 15 -2.80 8.00 20.11
CA ALA A 15 -1.54 8.48 20.67
C ALA A 15 -0.44 7.41 20.56
N GLU A 16 -0.73 6.13 20.85
CA GLU A 16 0.22 5.04 20.67
C GLU A 16 0.62 4.88 19.19
N ASN A 17 -0.34 4.93 18.27
CA ASN A 17 -0.08 4.88 16.82
C ASN A 17 0.86 6.02 16.37
N VAL A 18 0.59 7.26 16.80
CA VAL A 18 1.43 8.42 16.48
C VAL A 18 2.82 8.26 17.09
N HIS A 19 2.91 7.90 18.37
CA HIS A 19 4.18 7.69 19.06
C HIS A 19 5.06 6.64 18.35
N LEU A 20 4.48 5.50 17.98
CA LEU A 20 5.19 4.46 17.24
C LEU A 20 5.60 4.91 15.83
N SER A 21 4.80 5.74 15.15
CA SER A 21 5.18 6.30 13.84
C SER A 21 6.35 7.30 13.95
N ILE A 22 6.43 8.07 15.03
CA ILE A 22 7.56 8.96 15.32
C ILE A 22 8.81 8.14 15.62
N LYS A 23 8.69 7.10 16.46
CA LYS A 23 9.79 6.19 16.76
C LYS A 23 10.37 5.56 15.49
N ALA A 24 9.51 5.10 14.57
CA ALA A 24 9.94 4.55 13.29
C ALA A 24 10.63 5.62 12.42
N ARG A 25 10.09 6.84 12.37
CA ARG A 25 10.69 7.98 11.64
C ARG A 25 12.11 8.29 12.12
N THR A 26 12.39 8.20 13.41
CA THR A 26 13.71 8.49 13.97
C THR A 26 14.65 7.29 14.04
N ALA A 27 14.21 6.10 13.61
CA ALA A 27 14.99 4.86 13.76
C ALA A 27 16.12 4.73 12.72
N THR A 28 15.97 5.34 11.55
CA THR A 28 16.92 5.25 10.44
C THR A 28 17.03 6.59 9.72
N ALA A 29 18.17 6.83 9.05
CA ALA A 29 18.41 8.07 8.33
C ALA A 29 17.42 8.27 7.16
N TRP A 30 17.11 7.20 6.42
CA TRP A 30 16.16 7.24 5.30
C TRP A 30 14.73 7.52 5.77
N ALA A 31 14.29 7.00 6.93
CA ALA A 31 12.96 7.28 7.46
C ALA A 31 12.86 8.73 7.94
N ALA A 32 13.94 9.26 8.54
CA ALA A 32 14.01 10.63 9.01
C ALA A 32 13.99 11.64 7.86
N ALA A 33 14.57 11.28 6.71
CA ALA A 33 14.64 12.11 5.51
C ALA A 33 13.30 12.24 4.77
N VAL A 34 12.30 11.39 5.05
CA VAL A 34 10.97 11.48 4.44
C VAL A 34 10.38 12.89 4.70
N PRO A 35 9.94 13.61 3.64
CA PRO A 35 9.26 14.89 3.78
C PRO A 35 8.04 14.78 4.71
N GLU A 36 7.85 15.79 5.56
CA GLU A 36 6.81 15.75 6.58
C GLU A 36 5.41 15.50 6.01
N GLU A 37 5.06 16.12 4.88
CA GLU A 37 3.75 15.90 4.26
C GLU A 37 3.54 14.47 3.75
N VAL A 38 4.61 13.82 3.25
CA VAL A 38 4.57 12.44 2.78
C VAL A 38 4.41 11.51 3.98
N TRP A 39 5.14 11.78 5.07
CA TRP A 39 5.03 11.04 6.32
C TRP A 39 3.63 11.15 6.96
N LEU A 40 3.09 12.38 7.06
CA LEU A 40 1.76 12.64 7.60
C LEU A 40 0.66 11.89 6.84
N ASN A 41 0.78 11.80 5.50
CA ASN A 41 -0.25 11.19 4.66
C ASN A 41 -0.07 9.68 4.45
N ASN A 42 1.15 9.16 4.52
CA ASN A 42 1.46 7.80 4.06
C ASN A 42 2.24 6.94 5.07
N VAL A 43 2.55 7.45 6.27
CA VAL A 43 3.17 6.67 7.36
C VAL A 43 2.30 6.68 8.62
N ILE A 44 1.86 7.85 9.09
CA ILE A 44 1.05 7.97 10.31
C ILE A 44 -0.30 7.26 10.26
N PRO A 45 -1.06 7.26 9.14
CA PRO A 45 -2.42 6.73 9.13
C PRO A 45 -2.50 5.29 9.64
N TYR A 46 -3.45 5.06 10.53
CA TYR A 46 -3.69 3.75 11.17
C TYR A 46 -4.53 2.81 10.29
N ALA A 47 -4.98 3.27 9.12
CA ALA A 47 -5.76 2.50 8.16
C ALA A 47 -5.39 2.89 6.72
N CYS A 48 -5.78 2.05 5.76
CA CYS A 48 -5.53 2.22 4.34
C CYS A 48 -6.81 2.54 3.56
N MET A 49 -7.92 1.89 3.90
CA MET A 49 -9.21 1.92 3.22
C MET A 49 -10.36 1.87 4.27
N ASN A 50 -11.41 1.11 3.98
CA ASN A 50 -12.55 0.87 4.86
C ASN A 50 -12.45 -0.45 5.65
N GLU A 51 -11.26 -1.03 5.78
CA GLU A 51 -11.03 -2.22 6.61
C GLU A 51 -11.33 -1.99 8.09
N GLU A 52 -11.63 -3.06 8.82
CA GLU A 52 -11.81 -3.00 10.27
C GLU A 52 -10.58 -2.40 10.96
N ARG A 53 -10.82 -1.55 11.96
CA ARG A 53 -9.75 -0.87 12.68
C ARG A 53 -9.09 -1.86 13.62
N SER A 54 -7.78 -2.04 13.46
CA SER A 54 -7.00 -3.00 14.25
C SER A 54 -5.67 -2.41 14.70
N GLU A 55 -5.14 -2.92 15.81
CA GLU A 55 -3.88 -2.47 16.41
C GLU A 55 -2.68 -3.21 15.82
N TRP A 56 -2.33 -2.89 14.58
CA TRP A 56 -1.25 -3.58 13.87
C TRP A 56 0.15 -3.01 14.15
N ARG A 57 0.26 -1.69 14.39
CA ARG A 57 1.55 -0.98 14.36
C ARG A 57 2.52 -1.47 15.41
N LYS A 58 2.05 -1.74 16.63
CA LYS A 58 2.90 -2.21 17.72
C LYS A 58 3.53 -3.56 17.41
N ASN A 59 2.74 -4.49 16.88
CA ASN A 59 3.24 -5.81 16.53
C ASN A 59 4.25 -5.71 15.37
N PHE A 60 3.87 -5.07 14.25
CA PHE A 60 4.76 -4.93 13.11
C PHE A 60 6.04 -4.18 13.45
N SER A 61 5.98 -3.06 14.17
CA SER A 61 7.19 -2.30 14.54
C SER A 61 8.13 -3.13 15.42
N THR A 62 7.60 -3.94 16.34
CA THR A 62 8.42 -4.80 17.20
C THR A 62 9.14 -5.89 16.41
N VAL A 63 8.44 -6.52 15.45
CA VAL A 63 8.96 -7.67 14.70
C VAL A 63 9.84 -7.23 13.51
N LEU A 64 9.44 -6.16 12.82
CA LEU A 64 9.99 -5.80 11.51
C LEU A 64 11.06 -4.71 11.57
N GLN A 65 11.02 -3.80 12.55
CA GLN A 65 12.02 -2.74 12.66
C GLN A 65 13.46 -3.28 12.73
N PRO A 66 13.76 -4.36 13.49
CA PRO A 66 15.11 -4.94 13.51
C PRO A 66 15.60 -5.42 12.15
N LEU A 67 14.69 -5.83 11.25
CA LEU A 67 15.05 -6.36 9.93
C LEU A 67 15.61 -5.27 9.00
N VAL A 68 15.21 -4.01 9.20
CA VAL A 68 15.55 -2.88 8.32
C VAL A 68 16.56 -1.91 8.94
N GLN A 69 17.14 -2.23 10.10
CA GLN A 69 18.12 -1.36 10.78
C GLN A 69 19.37 -1.08 9.93
N HIS A 70 19.74 -2.02 9.06
CA HIS A 70 20.90 -1.91 8.18
C HIS A 70 20.52 -1.59 6.73
N ALA A 71 19.24 -1.38 6.43
CA ALA A 71 18.82 -0.92 5.12
C ALA A 71 19.37 0.49 4.86
N GLN A 72 19.92 0.70 3.68
CA GLN A 72 20.55 1.96 3.27
C GLN A 72 19.54 2.94 2.64
N SER A 73 18.38 2.45 2.19
CA SER A 73 17.32 3.27 1.59
C SER A 73 15.92 2.78 1.94
N LEU A 74 14.91 3.61 1.61
CA LEU A 74 13.50 3.22 1.67
C LEU A 74 13.22 2.03 0.75
N THR A 75 13.75 2.06 -0.47
CA THR A 75 13.60 0.94 -1.43
C THR A 75 14.20 -0.36 -0.89
N GLU A 76 15.37 -0.34 -0.26
CA GLU A 76 15.94 -1.55 0.34
C GLU A 76 15.08 -2.07 1.50
N ALA A 77 14.55 -1.17 2.34
CA ALA A 77 13.61 -1.55 3.39
C ALA A 77 12.33 -2.19 2.81
N VAL A 78 11.78 -1.67 1.70
CA VAL A 78 10.64 -2.27 1.00
C VAL A 78 10.93 -3.71 0.60
N PHE A 79 12.09 -3.97 -0.02
CA PHE A 79 12.46 -5.32 -0.44
C PHE A 79 12.63 -6.29 0.73
N ILE A 80 13.31 -5.85 1.80
CA ILE A 80 13.47 -6.66 3.01
C ILE A 80 12.10 -7.01 3.59
N ILE A 81 11.21 -6.03 3.75
CA ILE A 81 9.88 -6.28 4.30
C ILE A 81 9.06 -7.17 3.39
N ASN A 82 8.94 -6.86 2.09
CA ASN A 82 8.12 -7.66 1.17
C ASN A 82 8.67 -9.09 0.99
N GLN A 83 9.96 -9.35 1.22
CA GLN A 83 10.47 -10.72 1.20
C GLN A 83 10.21 -11.46 2.52
N ARG A 84 10.36 -10.78 3.66
CA ARG A 84 10.40 -11.43 4.99
C ARG A 84 9.05 -11.49 5.68
N LEU A 85 8.13 -10.59 5.34
CA LEU A 85 6.83 -10.45 5.99
C LEU A 85 6.01 -11.75 5.92
N TRP A 86 5.86 -12.32 4.74
CA TRP A 86 4.98 -13.47 4.48
C TRP A 86 5.37 -14.73 5.24
N PRO A 87 6.65 -15.19 5.23
CA PRO A 87 7.04 -16.36 6.03
C PRO A 87 7.01 -16.11 7.54
N ILE A 88 7.26 -14.87 8.01
CA ILE A 88 7.19 -14.53 9.44
C ILE A 88 5.76 -14.66 9.95
N TYR A 89 4.79 -14.13 9.21
CA TYR A 89 3.38 -14.12 9.60
C TYR A 89 2.60 -15.34 9.10
N LYS A 90 3.22 -16.20 8.29
CA LYS A 90 2.62 -17.38 7.65
C LYS A 90 1.38 -17.02 6.84
N VAL A 91 1.47 -15.93 6.08
CA VAL A 91 0.40 -15.40 5.23
C VAL A 91 0.69 -15.72 3.77
N HIS A 92 -0.32 -16.18 3.03
CA HIS A 92 -0.23 -16.42 1.59
C HIS A 92 -1.39 -15.79 0.82
N PHE A 93 -1.22 -15.66 -0.50
CA PHE A 93 -2.29 -15.20 -1.38
C PHE A 93 -3.34 -16.30 -1.57
N GLU A 94 -4.61 -15.93 -1.46
CA GLU A 94 -5.73 -16.78 -1.83
C GLU A 94 -6.66 -16.00 -2.78
N PRO A 95 -6.81 -16.45 -4.06
CA PRO A 95 -7.65 -15.78 -5.04
C PRO A 95 -9.14 -15.93 -4.69
N ASP A 96 -9.99 -15.16 -5.39
CA ASP A 96 -11.46 -15.27 -5.33
C ASP A 96 -12.10 -15.05 -3.95
N GLN A 97 -11.38 -14.43 -3.04
CA GLN A 97 -11.85 -14.05 -1.71
C GLN A 97 -12.58 -12.70 -1.67
N THR A 98 -12.69 -11.97 -2.79
CA THR A 98 -13.47 -10.71 -2.86
C THR A 98 -14.94 -10.99 -2.51
N PRO A 99 -15.58 -10.23 -1.59
CA PRO A 99 -15.22 -8.91 -1.06
C PRO A 99 -14.57 -8.92 0.34
N ALA A 100 -13.78 -9.93 0.71
CA ALA A 100 -13.16 -9.99 2.04
C ALA A 100 -12.11 -8.88 2.24
N ILE A 101 -12.57 -7.73 2.78
CA ILE A 101 -11.71 -6.65 3.21
C ILE A 101 -11.25 -6.92 4.63
N MET A 102 -10.05 -7.47 4.70
CA MET A 102 -9.46 -7.94 5.94
C MET A 102 -8.49 -6.90 6.48
N SER A 103 -8.70 -6.53 7.74
CA SER A 103 -7.70 -5.80 8.53
C SER A 103 -6.42 -6.65 8.70
N PRO A 104 -5.27 -6.04 9.02
CA PRO A 104 -4.05 -6.80 9.24
C PRO A 104 -4.18 -7.89 10.31
N GLN A 105 -4.97 -7.65 11.36
CA GLN A 105 -5.23 -8.64 12.40
C GLN A 105 -6.05 -9.84 11.88
N GLN A 106 -7.01 -9.60 10.98
CA GLN A 106 -7.80 -10.67 10.35
C GLN A 106 -6.94 -11.48 9.38
N VAL A 107 -6.13 -10.82 8.53
CA VAL A 107 -5.19 -11.50 7.61
C VAL A 107 -4.23 -12.39 8.40
N TRP A 108 -3.64 -11.87 9.47
CA TRP A 108 -2.73 -12.66 10.30
C TRP A 108 -3.43 -13.88 10.94
N ARG A 109 -4.65 -13.72 11.46
CA ARG A 109 -5.40 -14.85 12.05
C ARG A 109 -5.79 -15.91 11.02
N ALA A 110 -6.17 -15.50 9.82
CA ALA A 110 -6.58 -16.40 8.75
C ALA A 110 -5.39 -17.10 8.07
N GLY A 111 -4.23 -16.44 8.03
CA GLY A 111 -3.05 -16.94 7.32
C GLY A 111 -3.14 -16.82 5.80
N HIS A 112 -4.16 -16.13 5.28
CA HIS A 112 -4.34 -15.86 3.85
C HIS A 112 -5.17 -14.58 3.63
N ALA A 113 -5.10 -14.03 2.41
CA ALA A 113 -5.98 -12.96 1.96
C ALA A 113 -5.98 -12.79 0.42
N SER A 114 -6.96 -12.03 -0.09
CA SER A 114 -7.00 -11.51 -1.46
C SER A 114 -5.92 -10.45 -1.71
N CYS A 115 -5.84 -9.94 -2.96
CA CYS A 115 -4.89 -8.89 -3.33
C CYS A 115 -5.08 -7.60 -2.49
N THR A 116 -6.32 -7.24 -2.17
CA THR A 116 -6.65 -6.12 -1.29
C THR A 116 -6.15 -6.35 0.12
N GLY A 117 -6.43 -7.51 0.72
CA GLY A 117 -6.01 -7.82 2.08
C GLY A 117 -4.50 -7.90 2.24
N LEU A 118 -3.80 -8.51 1.26
CA LEU A 118 -2.33 -8.52 1.25
C LEU A 118 -1.73 -7.12 1.03
N SER A 119 -2.35 -6.28 0.21
CA SER A 119 -1.90 -4.90 0.01
C SER A 119 -2.05 -4.06 1.27
N ILE A 120 -3.18 -4.17 1.98
CA ILE A 120 -3.38 -3.54 3.30
C ILE A 120 -2.33 -4.05 4.30
N PHE A 121 -2.10 -5.36 4.33
CA PHE A 121 -1.11 -5.98 5.23
C PHE A 121 0.31 -5.45 4.99
N LEU A 122 0.74 -5.41 3.73
CA LEU A 122 2.06 -4.91 3.35
C LEU A 122 2.19 -3.40 3.61
N VAL A 123 1.18 -2.59 3.27
CA VAL A 123 1.20 -1.14 3.56
C VAL A 123 1.35 -0.91 5.06
N CYS A 124 0.57 -1.59 5.89
CA CYS A 124 0.69 -1.48 7.35
C CYS A 124 2.07 -1.91 7.85
N ALA A 125 2.64 -2.99 7.32
CA ALA A 125 3.99 -3.45 7.67
C ALA A 125 5.07 -2.42 7.31
N LEU A 126 5.02 -1.84 6.10
CA LEU A 126 5.94 -0.81 5.63
C LEU A 126 5.84 0.46 6.47
N ARG A 127 4.61 0.92 6.73
CA ARG A 127 4.34 2.09 7.57
C ARG A 127 4.83 1.89 9.01
N ALA A 128 4.79 0.67 9.53
CA ALA A 128 5.26 0.36 10.87
C ALA A 128 6.77 0.55 11.04
N VAL A 129 7.55 0.47 9.96
CA VAL A 129 9.00 0.67 9.95
C VAL A 129 9.44 2.02 9.37
N GLY A 130 8.49 2.91 9.06
CA GLY A 130 8.76 4.27 8.61
C GLY A 130 8.77 4.47 7.09
N VAL A 131 8.48 3.44 6.31
CA VAL A 131 8.39 3.54 4.84
C VAL A 131 7.02 4.11 4.44
N PRO A 132 6.96 5.22 3.67
CA PRO A 132 5.68 5.72 3.17
C PRO A 132 5.13 4.81 2.09
N ALA A 133 3.90 4.34 2.31
CA ALA A 133 3.23 3.40 1.42
C ALA A 133 1.73 3.67 1.38
N ARG A 134 1.09 3.31 0.27
CA ARG A 134 -0.37 3.39 0.07
C ARG A 134 -0.85 2.23 -0.82
N VAL A 135 -2.13 1.93 -0.73
CA VAL A 135 -2.75 0.94 -1.62
C VAL A 135 -3.07 1.64 -2.93
N ALA A 136 -2.77 1.01 -4.05
CA ALA A 136 -3.20 1.45 -5.37
C ALA A 136 -3.94 0.31 -6.06
N GLY A 137 -4.82 0.63 -7.00
CA GLY A 137 -5.64 -0.37 -7.64
C GLY A 137 -6.43 0.13 -8.83
N THR A 138 -6.94 -0.81 -9.62
CA THR A 138 -7.99 -0.58 -10.61
C THR A 138 -9.21 -1.40 -10.25
N ALA A 139 -10.39 -0.80 -10.44
CA ALA A 139 -11.65 -1.53 -10.22
C ALA A 139 -11.91 -2.56 -11.33
N GLU A 140 -11.47 -2.28 -12.56
CA GLU A 140 -11.51 -3.24 -13.66
C GLU A 140 -10.46 -2.89 -14.71
N TRP A 141 -9.58 -3.84 -15.04
CA TRP A 141 -8.64 -3.69 -16.15
C TRP A 141 -9.39 -3.38 -17.45
N ASN A 142 -8.97 -2.33 -18.16
CA ASN A 142 -9.37 -2.06 -19.54
C ASN A 142 -8.84 -3.09 -20.57
N THR A 143 -9.24 -4.35 -20.41
CA THR A 143 -8.93 -5.47 -21.30
C THR A 143 -10.19 -6.33 -21.49
N PRO A 144 -10.26 -7.16 -22.56
CA PRO A 144 -11.42 -8.04 -22.77
C PRO A 144 -11.69 -9.01 -21.62
N THR A 145 -10.67 -9.37 -20.85
CA THR A 145 -10.78 -10.28 -19.69
C THR A 145 -11.24 -9.57 -18.41
N GLY A 146 -11.16 -8.23 -18.36
CA GLY A 146 -11.49 -7.45 -17.17
C GLY A 146 -10.68 -7.88 -15.94
N GLY A 147 -11.33 -7.86 -14.78
CA GLY A 147 -10.76 -8.21 -13.47
C GLY A 147 -10.29 -6.98 -12.70
N ASN A 148 -10.44 -7.00 -11.38
CA ASN A 148 -9.93 -5.97 -10.49
C ASN A 148 -8.50 -6.32 -10.04
N HIS A 149 -7.78 -5.35 -9.48
CA HIS A 149 -6.55 -5.65 -8.76
C HIS A 149 -6.14 -4.50 -7.84
N ASP A 150 -5.68 -4.84 -6.65
CA ASP A 150 -5.03 -3.93 -5.71
C ASP A 150 -3.58 -4.37 -5.44
N TRP A 151 -2.69 -3.39 -5.32
CA TRP A 151 -1.27 -3.55 -5.04
C TRP A 151 -0.76 -2.40 -4.16
N VAL A 152 0.56 -2.29 -4.00
CA VAL A 152 1.19 -1.30 -3.12
C VAL A 152 2.05 -0.31 -3.90
N GLU A 153 1.83 0.98 -3.67
CA GLU A 153 2.76 2.05 -4.02
C GLU A 153 3.61 2.43 -2.80
N VAL A 154 4.89 2.65 -3.03
CA VAL A 154 5.91 3.04 -2.05
C VAL A 154 6.65 4.28 -2.52
N TRP A 155 7.09 5.11 -1.57
CA TRP A 155 7.81 6.35 -1.87
C TRP A 155 9.29 6.22 -1.50
N ASP A 156 10.16 6.62 -2.42
CA ASP A 156 11.60 6.84 -2.23
C ASP A 156 12.03 7.98 -3.19
N ASP A 157 11.80 9.23 -2.77
CA ASP A 157 11.78 10.46 -3.58
C ASP A 157 10.70 10.52 -4.67
N VAL A 158 10.46 9.40 -5.35
CA VAL A 158 9.41 9.18 -6.33
C VAL A 158 8.50 8.03 -5.89
N TRP A 159 7.26 8.05 -6.34
CA TRP A 159 6.37 6.90 -6.19
C TRP A 159 6.77 5.79 -7.16
N SER A 160 6.76 4.56 -6.66
CA SER A 160 6.97 3.32 -7.41
C SER A 160 6.04 2.24 -6.83
N PHE A 161 5.89 1.11 -7.51
CA PHE A 161 4.94 0.08 -7.11
C PHE A 161 5.54 -1.32 -7.02
N THR A 162 4.91 -2.17 -6.21
CA THR A 162 5.26 -3.58 -6.03
C THR A 162 4.00 -4.39 -5.70
N GLY A 163 3.99 -5.67 -6.11
CA GLY A 163 2.98 -6.62 -5.69
C GLY A 163 3.29 -7.20 -4.31
N PRO A 164 2.28 -7.36 -3.43
CA PRO A 164 2.50 -8.03 -2.16
C PRO A 164 2.81 -9.52 -2.37
N ALA A 165 3.85 -10.03 -1.71
CA ALA A 165 4.37 -11.39 -1.90
C ALA A 165 4.95 -11.69 -3.30
N GLU A 166 5.18 -10.65 -4.10
CA GLU A 166 5.74 -10.73 -5.44
C GLU A 166 7.15 -10.12 -5.48
N TYR A 167 8.00 -10.44 -4.50
CA TYR A 167 9.39 -9.99 -4.52
C TYR A 167 10.07 -10.43 -5.82
N THR A 168 10.74 -9.48 -6.46
CA THR A 168 11.49 -9.70 -7.69
C THR A 168 12.88 -9.07 -7.63
N PRO A 169 13.92 -9.73 -8.17
CA PRO A 169 15.24 -9.11 -8.30
C PRO A 169 15.29 -8.00 -9.35
N GLN A 170 14.26 -7.83 -10.20
CA GLN A 170 14.18 -6.73 -11.16
C GLN A 170 13.84 -5.37 -10.52
N GLY A 171 13.49 -5.35 -9.23
CA GLY A 171 13.22 -4.15 -8.47
C GLY A 171 11.77 -3.68 -8.50
N LEU A 172 11.52 -2.46 -8.02
CA LEU A 172 10.19 -1.84 -8.07
C LEU A 172 9.75 -1.61 -9.53
N ASN A 173 8.45 -1.46 -9.75
CA ASN A 173 7.83 -1.31 -11.06
C ASN A 173 7.93 -2.54 -11.97
N ALA A 174 8.51 -3.64 -11.50
CA ALA A 174 8.60 -4.91 -12.22
C ALA A 174 7.56 -5.92 -11.71
N THR A 175 6.28 -5.64 -11.95
CA THR A 175 5.16 -6.51 -11.57
C THR A 175 4.60 -7.28 -12.76
N TRP A 176 3.76 -8.29 -12.51
CA TRP A 176 3.12 -9.04 -13.60
C TRP A 176 2.14 -8.16 -14.39
N PHE A 177 1.59 -7.12 -13.76
CA PHE A 177 0.60 -6.23 -14.38
C PHE A 177 1.22 -5.03 -15.13
N PHE A 178 2.56 -4.94 -15.18
CA PHE A 178 3.26 -3.81 -15.78
C PHE A 178 4.30 -4.26 -16.84
N PRO A 179 4.33 -3.67 -18.06
CA PRO A 179 3.51 -2.54 -18.51
C PRO A 179 2.04 -2.89 -18.74
N GLU A 180 1.72 -4.13 -19.10
CA GLU A 180 0.37 -4.56 -19.43
C GLU A 180 -0.20 -5.47 -18.34
N PRO A 181 -1.47 -5.30 -17.89
CA PRO A 181 -2.52 -4.44 -18.45
C PRO A 181 -2.55 -2.97 -17.95
N ALA A 182 -1.61 -2.55 -17.11
CA ALA A 182 -1.65 -1.22 -16.48
C ALA A 182 -1.60 -0.04 -17.47
N GLN A 183 -0.84 -0.15 -18.56
CA GLN A 183 -0.70 0.89 -19.58
C GLN A 183 -1.92 1.00 -20.53
N ARG A 184 -2.95 0.16 -20.36
CA ARG A 184 -4.25 0.30 -21.03
C ARG A 184 -5.28 1.08 -20.23
N GLN A 185 -4.98 1.43 -18.98
CA GLN A 185 -5.92 2.13 -18.12
C GLN A 185 -6.19 3.55 -18.63
N VAL A 186 -7.36 4.08 -18.27
CA VAL A 186 -7.89 5.35 -18.78
C VAL A 186 -8.00 6.36 -17.65
N LYS A 187 -7.19 7.41 -17.71
CA LYS A 187 -7.24 8.52 -16.75
C LYS A 187 -8.64 9.11 -16.67
N GLY A 188 -9.09 9.43 -15.46
CA GLY A 188 -10.41 9.98 -15.16
C GLY A 188 -11.53 8.94 -15.16
N SER A 189 -11.28 7.72 -15.63
CA SER A 189 -12.26 6.65 -15.54
C SER A 189 -12.32 6.11 -14.11
N ARG A 190 -13.51 6.08 -13.50
CA ARG A 190 -13.70 5.46 -12.18
C ARG A 190 -13.57 3.94 -12.22
N LYS A 191 -13.90 3.35 -13.37
CA LYS A 191 -13.89 1.89 -13.58
C LYS A 191 -12.54 1.40 -14.06
N HIS A 192 -11.92 2.14 -14.99
CA HIS A 192 -10.71 1.73 -15.71
C HIS A 192 -9.50 2.63 -15.44
N GLY A 193 -9.56 3.48 -14.42
CA GLY A 193 -8.43 4.28 -13.96
C GLY A 193 -7.71 3.58 -12.81
N ILE A 194 -6.45 3.94 -12.61
CA ILE A 194 -5.67 3.50 -11.46
C ILE A 194 -5.74 4.60 -10.40
N TYR A 195 -6.22 4.24 -9.22
CA TYR A 195 -6.29 5.14 -8.09
C TYR A 195 -5.37 4.67 -6.98
N ALA A 196 -4.81 5.61 -6.22
CA ALA A 196 -4.09 5.34 -5.00
C ALA A 196 -4.80 5.97 -3.79
N THR A 197 -4.84 5.26 -2.67
CA THR A 197 -5.49 5.75 -1.45
C THR A 197 -4.75 6.95 -0.88
N SER A 198 -5.50 7.86 -0.25
CA SER A 198 -4.98 9.04 0.42
C SER A 198 -5.67 9.23 1.77
N TRP A 199 -4.91 9.65 2.78
CA TRP A 199 -5.50 10.02 4.07
C TRP A 199 -6.09 11.43 4.04
N ARG A 200 -5.41 12.36 3.35
CA ARG A 200 -5.92 13.71 3.10
C ARG A 200 -6.89 13.70 1.93
N PRO A 201 -7.90 14.60 1.93
CA PRO A 201 -8.74 14.83 0.77
C PRO A 201 -7.92 15.13 -0.49
N THR A 202 -8.40 14.63 -1.63
CA THR A 202 -7.78 14.79 -2.95
C THR A 202 -8.77 15.46 -3.90
N PRO A 203 -8.29 16.15 -4.94
CA PRO A 203 -9.16 16.73 -5.97
C PRO A 203 -9.90 15.66 -6.79
N ASP A 204 -9.35 14.44 -6.90
CA ASP A 204 -9.93 13.35 -7.70
C ASP A 204 -11.01 12.55 -6.93
N GLY A 205 -11.34 12.98 -5.71
CA GLY A 205 -12.43 12.43 -4.91
C GLY A 205 -12.02 11.23 -4.05
N HIS A 206 -12.54 10.05 -4.39
CA HIS A 206 -12.44 8.85 -3.55
C HIS A 206 -11.75 7.69 -4.28
N PHE A 207 -11.25 6.70 -3.55
CA PHE A 207 -10.78 5.45 -4.14
C PHE A 207 -11.99 4.61 -4.57
N PRO A 208 -12.04 4.02 -5.79
CA PRO A 208 -13.15 3.15 -6.19
C PRO A 208 -13.12 1.82 -5.42
N LEU A 209 -13.94 1.70 -4.38
CA LEU A 209 -14.07 0.48 -3.59
C LEU A 209 -15.02 -0.48 -4.34
N GLU A 210 -14.47 -1.45 -5.08
CA GLU A 210 -15.24 -2.33 -5.96
C GLU A 210 -16.29 -3.20 -5.21
N TRP A 211 -16.04 -3.50 -3.93
CA TRP A 211 -16.99 -4.17 -3.04
C TRP A 211 -18.04 -3.25 -2.40
N ALA A 212 -17.84 -1.93 -2.47
CA ALA A 212 -18.65 -0.93 -1.79
C ALA A 212 -18.70 0.38 -2.59
N TRP A 213 -19.18 0.31 -3.83
CA TRP A 213 -19.15 1.43 -4.80
C TRP A 213 -19.76 2.75 -4.31
N LEU A 214 -20.66 2.71 -3.32
CA LEU A 214 -21.29 3.90 -2.74
C LEU A 214 -20.55 4.46 -1.51
N ASP A 215 -19.52 3.76 -1.03
CA ASP A 215 -18.65 4.21 0.06
C ASP A 215 -17.60 5.17 -0.49
N HIS A 216 -17.78 6.46 -0.23
CA HIS A 216 -16.83 7.51 -0.62
C HIS A 216 -15.91 7.95 0.54
N SER A 217 -15.83 7.17 1.61
CA SER A 217 -15.09 7.55 2.83
C SER A 217 -13.57 7.44 2.71
N VAL A 218 -13.06 6.80 1.65
CA VAL A 218 -11.63 6.65 1.37
C VAL A 218 -11.23 7.62 0.27
N HIS A 219 -10.39 8.62 0.55
CA HIS A 219 -9.92 9.54 -0.49
C HIS A 219 -9.00 8.82 -1.48
N GLY A 220 -9.05 9.23 -2.74
CA GLY A 220 -8.30 8.60 -3.83
C GLY A 220 -7.67 9.62 -4.76
N LEU A 221 -6.42 9.41 -5.13
CA LEU A 221 -5.71 10.18 -6.15
C LEU A 221 -5.72 9.37 -7.45
N ASP A 222 -6.10 9.98 -8.58
CA ASP A 222 -5.95 9.33 -9.89
C ASP A 222 -4.46 9.37 -10.27
N VAL A 223 -3.84 8.20 -10.26
CA VAL A 223 -2.42 8.01 -10.58
C VAL A 223 -2.23 7.36 -11.93
N THR A 224 -3.28 7.22 -12.75
CA THR A 224 -3.22 6.53 -14.05
C THR A 224 -2.09 7.05 -14.94
N GLU A 225 -1.89 8.37 -14.97
CA GLU A 225 -0.80 8.99 -15.74
C GLU A 225 0.59 8.52 -15.36
N HIS A 226 0.82 8.20 -14.09
CA HIS A 226 2.09 7.66 -13.64
C HIS A 226 2.37 6.32 -14.32
N TYR A 227 1.38 5.42 -14.41
CA TYR A 227 1.53 4.12 -15.05
C TYR A 227 1.69 4.23 -16.56
N LEU A 228 0.96 5.15 -17.21
CA LEU A 228 1.06 5.37 -18.66
C LEU A 228 2.46 5.85 -19.09
N HIS A 229 3.16 6.59 -18.23
CA HIS A 229 4.46 7.18 -18.54
C HIS A 229 5.66 6.53 -17.84
N THR A 230 5.43 5.61 -16.90
CA THR A 230 6.52 4.87 -16.26
C THR A 230 7.18 3.92 -17.26
N GLN A 231 8.49 3.75 -17.15
CA GLN A 231 9.23 2.75 -17.92
C GLN A 231 9.58 1.57 -17.04
N ARG A 232 9.46 0.35 -17.59
CA ARG A 232 9.86 -0.85 -16.86
C ARG A 232 11.39 -0.91 -16.77
N PRO A 233 11.97 -1.14 -15.59
CA PRO A 233 13.40 -1.32 -15.44
C PRO A 233 13.91 -2.42 -16.40
N GLY A 234 14.97 -2.12 -17.17
CA GLY A 234 15.61 -3.07 -18.08
C GLY A 234 14.98 -3.25 -19.47
N LEU A 235 13.88 -2.56 -19.80
CA LEU A 235 13.27 -2.60 -21.14
C LEU A 235 13.73 -1.47 -22.09
N SER A 236 14.55 -0.52 -21.62
CA SER A 236 14.98 0.67 -22.38
C SER A 236 16.07 0.42 -23.43
N ALA A 237 16.17 -0.78 -24.03
CA ALA A 237 17.26 -1.14 -24.95
C ALA A 237 16.83 -1.82 -26.26
N LEU A 238 15.56 -1.76 -26.67
CA LEU A 238 15.10 -2.43 -27.91
C LEU A 238 14.27 -1.56 -28.88
N THR A 239 14.33 -0.23 -28.76
CA THR A 239 13.74 0.66 -29.79
C THR A 239 14.71 1.79 -30.14
N SER A 240 15.68 1.45 -31.00
CA SER A 240 16.42 2.38 -31.84
C SER A 240 16.49 1.81 -33.23
#